data_AF-A0A973BFX4-F1
#
_entry.id   AF-A0A973BFX4-F1
#
_cell.length_a   1.000
_cell.length_b   1.000
_cell.length_c   1.000
_cell.angle_alpha   90.00
_cell.angle_beta   90.00
_cell.angle_gamma   90.00
#
_symmetry.space_group_name_H-M   'P 1'
#
loop_
_entity.id
_entity.type
_entity.pdbx_description
1 polymer ?
#
loop_
_entity_poly.entity_id
_entity_poly.type
_entity_poly.pdbx_seq_one_letter_code
_entity_poly.pdbx_strand_id
1 'polypeptide(L)'
;MDRDSDPIITHHPPRFAERIISALSQKQICDALLGDLSEEFQAKAVVSRRRAWFWYWGQAMGSAPHLIFARLQTKQSQKVFFGLIIIVLATLFMLAWDIIVSRNSARMVAAADNPPVLTVIRAIYFIVLSIGAAFCGILVARLAFSIQRTYWHNVTLYLAPVFLILVVLAMLSAWDRGLVSTSAYLLMRTGAISLSMLLAAAIVFRLRQRR
;
A
#
# COMPACT_ATOMS: atom_id res chain seq x y z
N MET A 1 -34.74 42.14 31.57
CA MET A 1 -35.14 40.97 30.78
C MET A 1 -33.91 40.46 30.07
N ASP A 2 -33.12 39.64 30.78
CA ASP A 2 -32.02 38.90 30.17
C ASP A 2 -32.63 37.83 29.27
N ARG A 3 -32.33 37.89 27.96
CA ARG A 3 -32.54 36.75 27.08
C ARG A 3 -31.53 35.71 27.50
N ASP A 4 -32.02 34.63 28.11
CA ASP A 4 -31.30 33.38 28.28
C ASP A 4 -30.50 33.10 27.00
N SER A 5 -29.18 33.14 27.14
CA SER A 5 -28.24 32.83 26.09
C SER A 5 -28.26 31.32 25.96
N ASP A 6 -29.17 30.81 25.12
CA ASP A 6 -29.18 29.40 24.77
C ASP A 6 -27.74 29.00 24.40
N PRO A 7 -27.18 27.95 25.03
CA PRO A 7 -25.81 27.56 24.78
C PRO A 7 -25.66 27.30 23.28
N ILE A 8 -24.81 28.09 22.62
CA ILE A 8 -24.53 27.95 21.20
C ILE A 8 -23.98 26.52 21.03
N ILE A 9 -24.83 25.61 20.56
CA ILE A 9 -24.42 24.22 20.32
C ILE A 9 -23.51 24.26 19.10
N THR A 10 -22.20 24.40 19.34
CA THR A 10 -21.20 24.37 18.28
C THR A 10 -21.14 22.97 17.69
N HIS A 11 -21.69 22.79 16.49
CA HIS A 11 -21.59 21.54 15.78
C HIS A 11 -20.21 21.41 15.13
N HIS A 12 -19.44 20.43 15.58
CA HIS A 12 -18.14 20.14 14.99
C HIS A 12 -18.25 19.21 13.78
N PRO A 13 -17.52 19.50 12.69
CA PRO A 13 -17.42 18.61 11.53
C PRO A 13 -16.74 17.27 11.89
N PRO A 14 -16.92 16.22 11.07
CA PRO A 14 -16.28 14.94 11.28
C PRO A 14 -14.76 15.01 11.11
N ARG A 15 -14.03 14.94 12.23
CA ARG A 15 -12.55 14.95 12.28
C ARG A 15 -11.87 13.96 11.35
N PHE A 16 -12.49 12.81 11.08
CA PHE A 16 -11.89 11.81 10.19
C PHE A 16 -11.90 12.25 8.72
N ALA A 17 -12.96 12.92 8.27
CA ALA A 17 -13.02 13.47 6.92
C ALA A 17 -12.01 14.62 6.75
N GLU A 18 -11.88 15.50 7.74
CA GLU A 18 -10.86 16.56 7.77
C GLU A 18 -9.45 15.99 7.65
N ARG A 19 -9.15 14.90 8.38
CA ARG A 19 -7.86 14.21 8.29
C ARG A 19 -7.58 13.66 6.89
N ILE A 20 -8.59 13.12 6.21
CA ILE A 20 -8.44 12.63 4.83
C ILE A 20 -8.14 13.80 3.89
N ILE A 21 -8.92 14.89 3.95
CA ILE A 21 -8.70 16.06 3.10
C ILE A 21 -7.32 16.66 3.36
N SER A 22 -6.92 16.80 4.62
CA SER A 22 -5.60 17.29 5.02
C SER A 22 -4.47 16.38 4.52
N ALA A 23 -4.67 15.06 4.58
CA ALA A 23 -3.68 14.11 4.09
C ALA A 23 -3.53 14.17 2.57
N LEU A 24 -4.59 14.48 1.82
CA LEU A 24 -4.59 14.51 0.36
C LEU A 24 -4.18 15.87 -0.22
N SER A 25 -4.58 16.97 0.39
CA SER A 25 -4.33 18.33 -0.11
C SER A 25 -2.92 18.85 0.19
N GLN A 26 -2.53 19.90 -0.54
CA GLN A 26 -1.35 20.69 -0.21
C GLN A 26 -1.71 21.70 0.88
N LYS A 27 -0.76 22.00 1.79
CA LYS A 27 -1.01 22.88 2.95
C LYS A 27 -1.67 24.21 2.58
N GLN A 28 -1.27 24.81 1.47
CA GLN A 28 -1.79 26.10 0.98
C GLN A 28 -3.28 26.05 0.61
N ILE A 29 -3.77 24.93 0.08
CA ILE A 29 -5.17 24.76 -0.36
C ILE A 29 -6.02 24.12 0.75
N CYS A 30 -5.38 23.33 1.61
CA CYS A 30 -6.03 22.60 2.71
C CYS A 30 -6.82 23.53 3.62
N ASP A 31 -6.19 24.61 4.09
CA ASP A 31 -6.79 25.49 5.09
C ASP A 31 -8.02 26.22 4.53
N ALA A 32 -7.95 26.67 3.27
CA ALA A 32 -9.08 27.28 2.57
C ALA A 32 -10.22 26.29 2.34
N LEU A 33 -9.91 25.09 1.82
CA LEU A 33 -10.92 24.07 1.54
C LEU A 33 -11.63 23.57 2.80
N LEU A 34 -10.89 23.39 3.91
CA LEU A 34 -11.47 23.00 5.20
C LEU A 34 -12.30 24.12 5.82
N GLY A 35 -11.90 25.38 5.64
CA GLY A 35 -12.67 26.55 6.04
C GLY A 35 -14.05 26.55 5.37
N ASP A 36 -14.08 26.52 4.04
CA ASP A 36 -15.32 26.55 3.25
C ASP A 36 -16.25 25.38 3.63
N LEU A 37 -15.71 24.15 3.71
CA LEU A 37 -16.49 22.97 4.09
C LEU A 37 -17.03 23.05 5.53
N SER A 38 -16.28 23.65 6.45
CA SER A 38 -16.69 23.85 7.83
C SER A 38 -17.83 24.88 7.94
N GLU A 39 -17.74 25.99 7.23
CA GLU A 39 -18.80 27.01 7.19
C GLU A 39 -20.11 26.45 6.64
N GLU A 40 -20.05 25.74 5.51
CA GLU A 40 -21.22 25.09 4.93
C GLU A 40 -21.80 23.98 5.83
N PHE A 41 -20.94 23.24 6.51
CA PHE A 41 -21.38 22.23 7.48
C PHE A 41 -22.17 22.86 8.62
N GLN A 42 -21.67 23.95 9.19
CA GLN A 42 -22.35 24.65 10.29
C GLN A 42 -23.72 25.15 9.84
N ALA A 43 -23.80 25.76 8.64
CA ALA A 43 -25.07 26.21 8.07
C ALA A 43 -26.08 25.06 7.90
N LYS A 44 -25.64 23.90 7.42
CA LYS A 44 -26.52 22.72 7.24
C LYS A 44 -26.85 22.02 8.55
N ALA A 45 -25.96 22.09 9.54
CA ALA A 45 -26.13 21.44 10.83
C ALA A 45 -27.27 22.08 11.66
N VAL A 46 -27.51 23.38 11.49
CA VAL A 46 -28.66 24.10 12.09
C VAL A 46 -29.99 23.45 11.72
N VAL A 47 -30.13 22.95 10.49
CA VAL A 47 -31.36 22.28 10.02
C VAL A 47 -31.37 20.80 10.42
N SER A 48 -30.27 20.09 10.15
CA SER A 48 -30.14 18.67 10.51
C SER A 48 -28.70 18.24 10.56
N ARG A 49 -28.19 17.98 11.77
CA ARG A 49 -26.84 17.45 12.00
C ARG A 49 -26.53 16.19 11.20
N ARG A 50 -27.49 15.25 11.13
CA ARG A 50 -27.28 13.98 10.40
C ARG A 50 -27.12 14.22 8.90
N ARG A 51 -27.96 15.08 8.30
CA ARG A 51 -27.86 15.41 6.87
C ARG A 51 -26.58 16.19 6.56
N ALA A 52 -26.19 17.13 7.43
CA ALA A 52 -24.92 17.85 7.31
C ALA A 52 -23.71 16.91 7.34
N TRP A 53 -23.74 15.89 8.21
CA TRP A 53 -22.67 14.89 8.32
C TRP A 53 -22.48 14.08 7.03
N PHE A 54 -23.56 13.56 6.46
CA PHE A 54 -23.50 12.84 5.18
C PHE A 54 -23.10 13.76 4.02
N TRP A 55 -23.60 14.98 4.01
CA TRP A 55 -23.23 15.96 3.00
C TRP A 55 -21.72 16.26 3.04
N TYR A 56 -21.15 16.47 4.23
CA TYR A 56 -19.71 16.73 4.39
C TYR A 56 -18.86 15.58 3.88
N TRP A 57 -19.25 14.33 4.20
CA TRP A 57 -18.59 13.15 3.67
C TRP A 57 -18.70 13.02 2.14
N GLY A 58 -19.86 13.36 1.58
CA GLY A 58 -20.07 13.41 0.14
C GLY A 58 -19.11 14.39 -0.53
N GLN A 59 -18.95 15.59 0.02
CA GLN A 59 -18.00 16.58 -0.49
C GLN A 59 -16.55 16.12 -0.31
N ALA A 60 -16.18 15.64 0.88
CA ALA A 60 -14.83 15.16 1.15
C ALA A 60 -14.38 14.06 0.17
N MET A 61 -15.26 13.08 -0.08
CA MET A 61 -14.98 11.98 -1.01
C MET A 61 -15.06 12.41 -2.47
N GLY A 62 -15.95 13.34 -2.81
CA GLY A 62 -16.05 13.93 -4.16
C GLY A 62 -14.83 14.76 -4.55
N SER A 63 -14.23 15.48 -3.60
CA SER A 63 -13.00 16.28 -3.82
C SER A 63 -11.73 15.44 -3.78
N ALA A 64 -11.73 14.28 -3.10
CA ALA A 64 -10.57 13.39 -2.97
C ALA A 64 -9.84 13.07 -4.30
N PRO A 65 -10.50 12.64 -5.40
CA PRO A 65 -9.81 12.32 -6.64
C PRO A 65 -9.08 13.54 -7.25
N HIS A 66 -9.68 14.73 -7.18
CA HIS A 66 -9.06 15.95 -7.68
C HIS A 66 -7.84 16.35 -6.85
N LEU A 67 -7.91 16.21 -5.52
CA LEU A 67 -6.79 16.47 -4.62
C LEU A 67 -5.64 15.48 -4.85
N ILE A 68 -5.96 14.19 -5.06
CA ILE A 68 -4.98 13.16 -5.44
C ILE A 68 -4.31 13.55 -6.76
N PHE A 69 -5.08 13.93 -7.78
CA PHE A 69 -4.54 14.31 -9.08
C PHE A 69 -3.65 15.55 -9.01
N ALA A 70 -4.07 16.59 -8.29
CA ALA A 70 -3.27 17.80 -8.05
C ALA A 70 -1.96 17.47 -7.32
N ARG A 71 -1.98 16.54 -6.37
CA ARG A 71 -0.77 16.09 -5.68
C ARG A 71 0.15 15.32 -6.64
N LEU A 72 -0.41 14.44 -7.47
CA LEU A 72 0.33 13.67 -8.48
C LEU A 72 1.02 14.54 -9.53
N GLN A 73 0.51 15.75 -9.82
CA GLN A 73 1.17 16.68 -10.75
C GLN A 73 2.51 17.23 -10.24
N THR A 74 2.81 17.12 -8.94
CA THR A 74 4.13 17.49 -8.43
C THR A 74 5.20 16.52 -8.97
N LYS A 75 6.31 17.05 -9.54
CA LYS A 75 7.41 16.24 -10.10
C LYS A 75 7.91 15.14 -9.17
N GLN A 76 7.83 15.37 -7.86
CA GLN A 76 8.19 14.40 -6.84
C GLN A 76 7.18 13.25 -6.73
N SER A 77 5.88 13.55 -6.71
CA SER A 77 4.84 12.53 -6.64
C SER A 77 4.76 11.69 -7.90
N GLN A 78 5.09 12.26 -9.07
CA GLN A 78 5.23 11.51 -10.32
C GLN A 78 6.24 10.37 -10.19
N LYS A 79 7.43 10.63 -9.64
CA LYS A 79 8.46 9.59 -9.44
C LYS A 79 7.98 8.46 -8.53
N VAL A 80 7.28 8.81 -7.45
CA VAL A 80 6.70 7.83 -6.52
C VAL A 80 5.61 7.01 -7.20
N PHE A 81 4.72 7.66 -7.94
CA PHE A 81 3.63 7.01 -8.65
C PHE A 81 4.13 6.06 -9.74
N PHE A 82 5.10 6.48 -10.57
CA PHE A 82 5.77 5.60 -11.52
C PHE A 82 6.46 4.44 -10.82
N GLY A 83 7.09 4.68 -9.67
CA GLY A 83 7.66 3.63 -8.84
C GLY A 83 6.61 2.60 -8.41
N LEU A 84 5.46 3.05 -7.91
CA LEU A 84 4.34 2.18 -7.53
C LEU A 84 3.80 1.39 -8.71
N ILE A 85 3.62 2.02 -9.88
CA ILE A 85 3.19 1.32 -11.10
C ILE A 85 4.18 0.22 -11.48
N ILE A 86 5.48 0.52 -11.48
CA ILE A 86 6.52 -0.47 -11.79
C ILE A 86 6.47 -1.63 -10.80
N ILE A 87 6.26 -1.36 -9.50
CA ILE A 87 6.13 -2.39 -8.46
C ILE A 87 4.92 -3.28 -8.70
N VAL A 88 3.76 -2.67 -9.00
CA VAL A 88 2.53 -3.40 -9.30
C VAL A 88 2.72 -4.28 -10.54
N LEU A 89 3.27 -3.73 -11.62
CA LEU A 89 3.54 -4.47 -12.85
C LEU A 89 4.54 -5.62 -12.64
N ALA A 90 5.63 -5.38 -11.90
CA ALA A 90 6.60 -6.42 -11.57
C ALA A 90 5.97 -7.54 -10.74
N THR A 91 5.08 -7.19 -9.80
CA THR A 91 4.35 -8.16 -8.99
C THR A 91 3.40 -9.00 -9.84
N LEU A 92 2.61 -8.36 -10.72
CA LEU A 92 1.71 -9.06 -11.65
C LEU A 92 2.48 -9.99 -12.59
N PHE A 93 3.62 -9.53 -13.11
CA PHE A 93 4.49 -10.34 -13.95
C PHE A 93 5.02 -11.58 -13.20
N MET A 94 5.49 -11.41 -11.97
CA MET A 94 5.95 -12.53 -11.13
C MET A 94 4.83 -13.54 -10.84
N LEU A 95 3.61 -13.07 -10.59
CA LEU A 95 2.44 -13.94 -10.39
C LEU A 95 2.08 -14.72 -11.66
N ALA A 96 2.05 -14.04 -12.81
CA ALA A 96 1.78 -14.69 -14.10
C ALA A 96 2.85 -15.75 -14.42
N TRP A 97 4.12 -15.42 -14.16
CA TRP A 97 5.23 -16.34 -14.32
C TRP A 97 5.10 -17.57 -13.41
N ASP A 98 4.74 -17.40 -12.13
CA ASP A 98 4.50 -18.51 -11.20
C ASP A 98 3.44 -19.48 -11.73
N ILE A 99 2.34 -18.95 -12.26
CA ILE A 99 1.24 -19.75 -12.82
C ILE A 99 1.74 -20.56 -14.03
N ILE A 100 2.49 -19.95 -14.94
CA ILE A 100 3.01 -20.60 -16.15
C ILE A 100 3.99 -21.72 -15.77
N VAL A 101 4.96 -21.43 -14.89
CA VAL A 101 5.95 -22.42 -14.46
C VAL A 101 5.29 -23.56 -13.70
N SER A 102 4.35 -23.27 -12.80
CA SER A 102 3.61 -24.29 -12.05
C SER A 102 2.83 -25.22 -12.99
N ARG A 103 2.17 -24.67 -14.02
CA ARG A 103 1.43 -25.46 -15.01
C ARG A 103 2.36 -26.33 -15.86
N ASN A 104 3.47 -25.77 -16.34
CA ASN A 104 4.43 -26.53 -17.14
C ASN A 104 5.09 -27.65 -16.32
N SER A 105 5.43 -27.37 -15.06
CA SER A 105 5.97 -28.37 -14.15
C SER A 105 4.98 -29.51 -13.90
N ALA A 106 3.69 -29.19 -13.68
CA ALA A 106 2.65 -30.21 -13.51
C ALA A 106 2.50 -31.09 -14.76
N ARG A 107 2.55 -30.51 -15.96
CA ARG A 107 2.52 -31.27 -17.23
C ARG A 107 3.72 -32.19 -17.37
N MET A 108 4.92 -31.72 -17.01
CA MET A 108 6.13 -32.53 -17.04
C MET A 108 6.06 -33.69 -16.05
N VAL A 109 5.53 -33.48 -14.85
CA VAL A 109 5.33 -34.57 -13.86
C VAL A 109 4.33 -35.59 -14.35
N ALA A 110 3.22 -35.15 -14.96
CA ALA A 110 2.24 -36.07 -15.53
C ALA A 110 2.82 -36.90 -16.69
N ALA A 111 3.84 -36.39 -17.38
CA ALA A 111 4.49 -37.06 -18.50
C ALA A 111 5.73 -37.88 -18.11
N ALA A 112 6.31 -37.67 -16.92
CA ALA A 112 7.56 -38.29 -16.50
C ALA A 112 7.36 -39.20 -15.28
N ASP A 113 7.70 -40.48 -15.42
CA ASP A 113 7.68 -41.48 -14.33
C ASP A 113 8.78 -41.29 -13.27
N ASN A 114 9.58 -40.22 -13.37
CA ASN A 114 10.76 -40.00 -12.53
C ASN A 114 10.57 -38.81 -11.57
N PRO A 115 10.39 -39.06 -10.25
CA PRO A 115 10.19 -38.02 -9.24
C PRO A 115 11.38 -37.06 -8.96
N PRO A 116 12.67 -37.40 -9.16
CA PRO A 116 13.76 -36.49 -8.73
C PRO A 116 13.87 -35.19 -9.56
N VAL A 117 13.33 -35.18 -10.79
CA VAL A 117 13.35 -33.99 -11.68
C VAL A 117 12.52 -32.84 -11.08
N LEU A 118 11.45 -33.15 -10.34
CA LEU A 118 10.55 -32.15 -9.77
C LEU A 118 11.22 -31.31 -8.69
N THR A 119 12.05 -31.93 -7.85
CA THR A 119 12.74 -31.24 -6.75
C THR A 119 13.75 -30.23 -7.29
N VAL A 120 14.47 -30.59 -8.35
CA VAL A 120 15.44 -29.70 -9.01
C VAL A 120 14.72 -28.50 -9.65
N ILE A 121 13.61 -28.73 -10.37
CA ILE A 121 12.81 -27.66 -10.99
C ILE A 121 12.28 -26.70 -9.92
N ARG A 122 11.77 -27.22 -8.80
CA ARG A 122 11.28 -26.39 -7.68
C ARG A 122 12.39 -25.57 -7.04
N ALA A 123 13.58 -26.15 -6.86
CA ALA A 123 14.73 -25.44 -6.28
C ALA A 123 15.19 -24.28 -7.19
N ILE A 124 15.32 -24.53 -8.50
CA ILE A 124 15.66 -23.49 -9.48
C ILE A 124 14.62 -22.38 -9.47
N TYR A 125 13.33 -22.75 -9.48
CA TYR A 125 12.23 -21.79 -9.42
C TYR A 125 12.30 -20.91 -8.16
N PHE A 126 12.56 -21.51 -6.99
CA PHE A 126 12.68 -20.77 -5.73
C PHE A 126 13.86 -19.78 -5.75
N ILE A 127 15.00 -20.17 -6.32
CA ILE A 127 16.17 -19.30 -6.46
C ILE A 127 15.85 -18.10 -7.35
N VAL A 128 15.29 -18.34 -8.54
CA VAL A 128 14.92 -17.27 -9.50
C VAL A 128 13.92 -16.30 -8.86
N LEU A 129 12.90 -16.83 -8.18
CA LEU A 129 11.91 -16.01 -7.49
C LEU A 129 12.55 -15.15 -6.40
N SER A 130 13.44 -15.73 -5.59
CA SER A 130 14.11 -15.01 -4.50
C SER A 130 15.00 -13.89 -5.02
N ILE A 131 15.73 -14.12 -6.12
CA ILE A 131 16.55 -13.11 -6.80
C ILE A 131 15.65 -11.98 -7.33
N GLY A 132 14.56 -12.32 -8.02
CA GLY A 132 13.63 -11.33 -8.57
C GLY A 132 12.95 -10.49 -7.49
N ALA A 133 12.54 -11.11 -6.38
CA ALA A 133 11.97 -10.43 -5.23
C ALA A 133 12.97 -9.48 -4.56
N ALA A 134 14.22 -9.93 -4.37
CA ALA A 134 15.28 -9.10 -3.82
C ALA A 134 15.58 -7.90 -4.73
N PHE A 135 15.66 -8.10 -6.04
CA PHE A 135 15.86 -7.03 -7.01
C PHE A 135 14.72 -6.00 -6.99
N CYS A 136 13.47 -6.45 -6.96
CA CYS A 136 12.31 -5.57 -6.80
C CYS A 136 12.40 -4.78 -5.48
N GLY A 137 12.75 -5.44 -4.38
CA GLY A 137 12.98 -4.81 -3.08
C GLY A 137 14.03 -3.70 -3.13
N ILE A 138 15.16 -3.93 -3.81
CA ILE A 138 16.22 -2.93 -4.01
C ILE A 138 15.71 -1.74 -4.83
N LEU A 139 14.93 -1.98 -5.89
CA LEU A 139 14.35 -0.90 -6.71
C LEU A 139 13.35 -0.06 -5.91
N VAL A 140 12.44 -0.71 -5.18
CA VAL A 140 11.47 -0.05 -4.28
C VAL A 140 12.22 0.79 -3.26
N ALA A 141 13.22 0.21 -2.60
CA ALA A 141 14.06 0.90 -1.63
C ALA A 141 14.72 2.13 -2.25
N ARG A 142 15.35 1.99 -3.42
CA ARG A 142 16.02 3.11 -4.09
C ARG A 142 15.05 4.23 -4.45
N LEU A 143 13.85 3.90 -4.92
CA LEU A 143 12.81 4.87 -5.27
C LEU A 143 12.25 5.57 -4.02
N ALA A 144 11.83 4.79 -3.02
CA ALA A 144 11.24 5.25 -1.77
C ALA A 144 12.22 6.08 -0.91
N PHE A 145 13.51 5.71 -0.91
CA PHE A 145 14.53 6.35 -0.09
C PHE A 145 15.23 7.50 -0.77
N SER A 146 14.98 7.81 -2.04
CA SER A 146 15.64 8.94 -2.73
C SER A 146 15.43 10.30 -2.03
N ILE A 147 14.33 10.46 -1.28
CA ILE A 147 13.94 11.70 -0.58
C ILE A 147 14.36 11.65 0.91
N GLN A 148 15.21 12.61 1.30
CA GLN A 148 16.12 12.53 2.45
C GLN A 148 15.50 12.74 3.84
N ARG A 149 14.21 13.11 3.97
CA ARG A 149 13.68 13.67 5.24
C ARG A 149 12.83 12.76 6.12
N THR A 150 12.44 11.57 5.68
CA THR A 150 11.55 10.73 6.50
C THR A 150 11.75 9.25 6.19
N TYR A 151 12.95 8.75 6.47
CA TYR A 151 13.32 7.35 6.22
C TYR A 151 12.31 6.37 6.81
N TRP A 152 12.11 6.39 8.13
CA TRP A 152 11.21 5.46 8.81
C TRP A 152 9.76 5.64 8.40
N HIS A 153 9.28 6.87 8.23
CA HIS A 153 7.91 7.11 7.79
C HIS A 153 7.66 6.54 6.39
N ASN A 154 8.58 6.72 5.46
CA ASN A 154 8.47 6.18 4.10
C ASN A 154 8.63 4.65 4.09
N VAL A 155 9.57 4.08 4.86
CA VAL A 155 9.66 2.62 5.04
C VAL A 155 8.29 2.09 5.47
N THR A 156 7.74 2.61 6.55
CA THR A 156 6.49 2.09 7.12
C THR A 156 5.31 2.31 6.18
N LEU A 157 5.20 3.49 5.56
CA LEU A 157 4.07 3.82 4.68
C LEU A 157 4.09 3.01 3.38
N TYR A 158 5.26 2.66 2.85
CA TYR A 158 5.38 1.95 1.57
C TYR A 158 5.57 0.44 1.70
N LEU A 159 6.35 -0.05 2.68
CA LEU A 159 6.58 -1.49 2.87
C LEU A 159 5.49 -2.18 3.69
N ALA A 160 4.85 -1.50 4.65
CA ALA A 160 3.83 -2.15 5.48
C ALA A 160 2.60 -2.64 4.69
N PRO A 161 2.04 -1.88 3.73
CA PRO A 161 0.91 -2.36 2.93
C PRO A 161 1.31 -3.55 2.05
N VAL A 162 2.50 -3.51 1.45
CA VAL A 162 3.01 -4.61 0.61
C VAL A 162 3.22 -5.87 1.45
N PHE A 163 3.84 -5.73 2.62
CA PHE A 163 4.02 -6.83 3.56
C PHE A 163 2.68 -7.41 4.02
N LEU A 164 1.71 -6.56 4.39
CA LEU A 164 0.38 -6.99 4.79
C LEU A 164 -0.33 -7.76 3.67
N ILE A 165 -0.28 -7.26 2.42
CA ILE A 165 -0.86 -7.94 1.26
C ILE A 165 -0.20 -9.31 1.05
N LEU A 166 1.12 -9.40 1.13
CA LEU A 166 1.85 -10.67 0.98
C LEU A 166 1.48 -11.67 2.08
N VAL A 167 1.34 -11.22 3.33
CA VAL A 167 0.91 -12.07 4.46
C VAL A 167 -0.52 -12.57 4.26
N VAL A 168 -1.46 -11.68 3.88
CA VAL A 168 -2.86 -12.05 3.63
C VAL A 168 -2.97 -13.04 2.47
N LEU A 169 -2.28 -12.81 1.36
CA LEU A 169 -2.27 -13.72 0.22
C LEU A 169 -1.70 -15.10 0.60
N ALA A 170 -0.65 -15.13 1.42
CA ALA A 170 -0.09 -16.39 1.91
C ALA A 170 -1.05 -17.13 2.84
N MET A 171 -1.74 -16.42 3.73
CA MET A 171 -2.77 -17.00 4.60
C MET A 171 -3.95 -17.56 3.81
N LEU A 172 -4.46 -16.81 2.82
CA LEU A 172 -5.55 -17.27 1.95
C LEU A 172 -5.14 -18.50 1.12
N SER A 173 -3.93 -18.48 0.56
CA SER A 173 -3.37 -19.63 -0.16
C SER A 173 -3.19 -20.86 0.72
N ALA A 174 -2.86 -20.68 2.00
CA ALA A 174 -2.69 -21.78 2.94
C ALA A 174 -4.04 -22.36 3.39
N TRP A 175 -5.05 -21.50 3.56
CA TRP A 175 -6.40 -21.88 3.94
C TRP A 175 -7.08 -22.75 2.88
N ASP A 176 -7.02 -22.35 1.61
CA ASP A 176 -7.70 -23.02 0.50
C ASP A 176 -7.20 -24.46 0.24
N ARG A 177 -5.95 -24.77 0.62
CA ARG A 177 -5.32 -26.06 0.29
C ARG A 177 -5.37 -27.12 1.40
N GLY A 178 -5.93 -26.81 2.57
CA GLY A 178 -6.11 -27.78 3.66
C GLY A 178 -4.83 -28.49 4.15
N LEU A 179 -3.64 -27.98 3.80
CA LEU A 179 -2.37 -28.68 3.98
C LEU A 179 -1.47 -27.94 4.96
N VAL A 180 -1.37 -28.50 6.18
CA VAL A 180 -0.45 -28.08 7.25
C VAL A 180 1.03 -28.19 6.83
N SER A 181 1.36 -28.98 5.81
CA SER A 181 2.74 -29.11 5.28
C SER A 181 3.10 -28.06 4.22
N THR A 182 2.13 -27.51 3.48
CA THR A 182 2.40 -26.43 2.49
C THR A 182 2.36 -25.04 3.12
N SER A 183 1.71 -24.88 4.27
CA SER A 183 1.73 -23.62 5.02
C SER A 183 3.13 -23.28 5.52
N ALA A 184 3.94 -24.26 5.94
CA ALA A 184 5.35 -24.06 6.31
C ALA A 184 6.21 -23.58 5.12
N TYR A 185 5.99 -24.16 3.93
CA TYR A 185 6.67 -23.73 2.71
C TYR A 185 6.25 -22.32 2.28
N LEU A 186 4.96 -21.99 2.39
CA LEU A 186 4.45 -20.64 2.11
C LEU A 186 4.97 -19.60 3.12
N LEU A 187 5.03 -19.94 4.41
CA LEU A 187 5.62 -19.10 5.46
C LEU A 187 7.13 -18.91 5.27
N MET A 188 7.88 -19.95 4.90
CA MET A 188 9.29 -19.80 4.55
C MET A 188 9.46 -18.96 3.28
N ARG A 189 8.59 -19.11 2.28
CA ARG A 189 8.63 -18.35 1.03
C ARG A 189 8.33 -16.87 1.27
N THR A 190 7.25 -16.55 1.98
CA THR A 190 6.92 -15.15 2.31
C THR A 190 7.87 -14.55 3.32
N GLY A 191 8.35 -15.33 4.28
CA GLY A 191 9.40 -14.94 5.21
C GLY A 191 10.69 -14.60 4.48
N ALA A 192 11.15 -15.43 3.54
CA ALA A 192 12.36 -15.19 2.75
C ALA A 192 12.23 -13.97 1.82
N ILE A 193 11.07 -13.78 1.18
CA ILE A 193 10.78 -12.59 0.37
C ILE A 193 10.80 -11.33 1.25
N SER A 194 10.17 -11.38 2.42
CA SER A 194 10.11 -10.24 3.33
C SER A 194 11.48 -9.90 3.91
N LEU A 195 12.25 -10.92 4.30
CA LEU A 195 13.59 -10.79 4.83
C LEU A 195 14.56 -10.23 3.78
N SER A 196 14.49 -10.72 2.53
CA SER A 196 15.32 -10.21 1.44
C SER A 196 14.99 -8.76 1.09
N MET A 197 13.71 -8.37 1.12
CA MET A 197 13.30 -6.97 0.97
C MET A 197 13.83 -6.08 2.11
N LEU A 198 13.78 -6.55 3.35
CA LEU A 198 14.33 -5.82 4.51
C LEU A 198 15.85 -5.68 4.45
N LEU A 199 16.56 -6.75 4.09
CA LEU A 199 18.03 -6.75 3.90
C LEU A 199 18.44 -5.79 2.79
N ALA A 200 17.76 -5.83 1.65
CA ALA A 200 17.97 -4.90 0.55
C ALA A 200 17.79 -3.44 1.01
N ALA A 201 16.71 -3.14 1.74
CA ALA A 201 16.45 -1.82 2.28
C ALA A 201 17.55 -1.37 3.26
N ALA A 202 18.02 -2.26 4.13
CA ALA A 202 19.08 -1.99 5.10
C ALA A 202 20.44 -1.74 4.42
N ILE A 203 20.79 -2.52 3.38
CA ILE A 203 22.02 -2.32 2.60
C ILE A 203 22.01 -0.97 1.91
N VAL A 204 20.92 -0.62 1.23
CA VAL A 204 20.77 0.68 0.54
C VAL A 204 20.88 1.84 1.53
N PHE A 205 20.28 1.71 2.71
CA PHE A 205 20.39 2.70 3.77
C PHE A 205 21.84 2.87 4.25
N ARG A 206 22.55 1.77 4.54
CA ARG A 206 23.93 1.79 5.03
C ARG A 206 24.92 2.36 4.00
N LEU A 207 24.76 2.01 2.72
CA LEU A 207 25.58 2.57 1.63
C LEU A 207 25.40 4.08 1.48
N ARG A 208 24.22 4.61 1.82
CA ARG A 208 23.94 6.05 1.75
C ARG A 208 24.48 6.82 2.94
N GLN A 209 24.50 6.27 4.15
CA GLN A 209 25.11 6.93 5.31
C GLN A 209 26.63 7.13 5.18
N ARG A 210 27.28 6.38 4.29
CA ARG A 210 28.73 6.50 4.02
C ARG A 210 29.08 7.58 2.99
N ARG A 211 28.09 8.20 2.34
CA ARG A 211 28.27 9.28 1.37
C ARG A 211 27.79 10.59 1.96
#